data_AF-A0ABD1V6N6-F1
#
_entry.id   AF-A0ABD1V6N6-F1
#
_cell.length_a   1.000
_cell.length_b   1.000
_cell.length_c   1.000
_cell.angle_alpha   90.00
_cell.angle_beta   90.00
_cell.angle_gamma   90.00
#
_symmetry.space_group_name_H-M   'P 1'
#
loop_
_entity.id
_entity.type
_entity.pdbx_description
1 polymer ?
#
loop_
_entity_poly.entity_id
_entity_poly.type
_entity_poly.pdbx_seq_one_letter_code
_entity_poly.pdbx_strand_id
1 'polypeptide(L)'
;MITLIKGKRWDTWEDEFQQLRYLELDVLQIEHWNASCVNFPRLERLVLRSCQNFEIPFSLGDIPTLQKIEIHGCAESVVGSALQILEEQRDMGNEDLNVIISH
;
A
#
# COMPACT_ATOMS: atom_id res chain seq x y z
N MET A 1 19.28 3.18 -4.21
CA MET A 1 18.98 3.49 -2.80
C MET A 1 18.52 2.18 -2.17
N ILE A 2 19.14 1.74 -1.07
CA ILE A 2 19.00 0.36 -0.57
C ILE A 2 17.89 0.35 0.49
N THR A 3 16.71 -0.13 0.14
CA THR A 3 15.70 -0.50 1.13
C THR A 3 16.21 -1.70 1.93
N LEU A 4 16.04 -1.66 3.26
CA LEU A 4 16.40 -2.79 4.12
C LEU A 4 15.26 -3.80 4.14
N ILE A 5 15.30 -4.76 3.23
CA ILE A 5 14.51 -6.00 3.36
C ILE A 5 15.29 -6.92 4.30
N LYS A 6 14.82 -7.06 5.55
CA LYS A 6 15.40 -8.00 6.52
C LYS A 6 14.50 -9.22 6.63
N GLY A 7 14.92 -10.33 6.02
CA GLY A 7 14.09 -11.53 5.95
C GLY A 7 12.79 -11.24 5.22
N LYS A 8 11.66 -11.44 5.91
CA LYS A 8 10.31 -11.20 5.39
C LYS A 8 9.70 -9.88 5.85
N ARG A 9 10.51 -8.92 6.31
CA ARG A 9 10.04 -7.60 6.76
C ARG A 9 10.61 -6.49 5.90
N TRP A 10 9.76 -5.55 5.51
CA TRP A 10 10.14 -4.32 4.83
C TRP A 10 9.81 -3.11 5.70
N ASP A 11 10.85 -2.47 6.24
CA ASP A 11 10.74 -1.22 6.98
C ASP A 11 11.07 -0.04 6.05
N THR A 12 10.15 0.90 5.90
CA THR A 12 10.36 2.13 5.12
C THR A 12 10.77 3.27 6.04
N TRP A 13 11.77 4.07 5.64
CA TRP A 13 12.27 5.18 6.45
C TRP A 13 11.71 6.52 5.95
N GLU A 14 11.63 7.52 6.84
CA GLU A 14 10.87 8.75 6.60
C GLU A 14 11.29 9.47 5.32
N ASP A 15 12.57 9.53 4.98
CA ASP A 15 13.05 10.37 3.87
C ASP A 15 13.16 9.68 2.49
N GLU A 16 12.90 8.37 2.38
CA GLU A 16 13.28 7.61 1.17
C GLU A 16 12.38 7.88 -0.04
N PHE A 17 11.07 8.05 0.16
CA PHE A 17 10.07 8.03 -0.92
C PHE A 17 9.21 9.30 -0.98
N GLN A 18 9.75 10.42 -0.52
CA GLN A 18 9.06 11.72 -0.43
C GLN A 18 8.52 12.25 -1.77
N GLN A 19 9.06 11.79 -2.91
CA GLN A 19 8.65 12.19 -4.26
C GLN A 19 7.96 11.06 -5.03
N LEU A 20 7.82 9.88 -4.44
CA LEU A 20 7.28 8.71 -5.11
C LEU A 20 5.77 8.89 -5.30
N ARG A 21 5.32 8.79 -6.55
CA ARG A 21 3.90 8.85 -6.93
C ARG A 21 3.31 7.50 -7.27
N TYR A 22 4.17 6.55 -7.63
CA TYR A 22 3.80 5.22 -8.06
C TYR A 22 4.65 4.19 -7.32
N LEU A 23 4.00 3.26 -6.62
CA LEU A 23 4.65 2.13 -5.98
C LEU A 23 4.06 0.84 -6.52
N GLU A 24 4.90 0.00 -7.10
CA GLU A 24 4.54 -1.35 -7.52
C GLU A 24 5.36 -2.37 -6.76
N LEU A 25 4.66 -3.35 -6.20
CA LEU A 25 5.23 -4.45 -5.44
C LEU A 25 4.80 -5.76 -6.10
N ASP A 26 5.78 -6.55 -6.54
CA ASP A 26 5.54 -7.81 -7.25
C ASP A 26 6.28 -8.98 -6.59
N VAL A 27 5.59 -10.12 -6.48
CA VAL A 27 6.08 -11.38 -5.90
C VAL A 27 6.81 -11.19 -4.56
N LEU A 28 6.26 -10.33 -3.69
CA LEU A 28 6.88 -10.10 -2.39
C LEU A 28 6.60 -11.26 -1.42
N GLN A 29 7.67 -11.94 -1.01
CA GLN A 29 7.68 -12.88 0.11
C GLN A 29 7.77 -12.16 1.47
N ILE A 30 7.35 -10.89 1.53
CA ILE A 30 7.32 -10.09 2.74
C ILE A 30 6.04 -10.45 3.52
N GLU A 31 6.21 -10.73 4.81
CA GLU A 31 5.15 -10.98 5.79
C GLU A 31 4.72 -9.68 6.49
N HIS A 32 5.64 -8.73 6.63
CA HIS A 32 5.36 -7.48 7.32
C HIS A 32 5.88 -6.28 6.51
N TRP A 33 4.93 -5.46 6.04
CA TRP A 33 5.23 -4.15 5.51
C TRP A 33 5.01 -3.12 6.63
N ASN A 34 6.09 -2.47 7.06
CA ASN A 34 6.03 -1.42 8.07
C ASN A 34 6.28 -0.07 7.39
N ALA A 35 5.18 0.62 7.13
CA ALA A 35 5.17 1.92 6.50
C ALA A 35 4.06 2.79 7.05
N SER A 36 4.16 4.09 6.76
CA SER A 36 3.19 5.09 7.13
C SER A 36 3.02 6.16 6.05
N CYS A 37 1.96 6.96 6.16
CA CYS A 37 1.72 8.08 5.25
C CYS A 37 2.93 9.02 5.13
N VAL A 38 3.69 9.21 6.21
CA VAL A 38 4.86 10.10 6.18
C VAL A 38 6.00 9.57 5.30
N ASN A 39 6.06 8.26 5.05
CA ASN A 39 7.04 7.67 4.15
C ASN A 39 6.70 7.95 2.67
N PHE A 40 5.42 8.14 2.35
CA PHE A 40 4.89 8.21 0.99
C PHE A 40 3.91 9.38 0.78
N PRO A 41 4.25 10.62 1.17
CA PRO A 41 3.27 11.71 1.24
C PRO A 41 2.70 12.14 -0.13
N ARG A 42 3.33 11.72 -1.24
CA ARG A 42 2.94 12.05 -2.61
C ARG A 42 2.48 10.83 -3.42
N LEU A 43 2.26 9.69 -2.76
CA LEU A 43 1.88 8.47 -3.46
C LEU A 43 0.47 8.59 -4.02
N GLU A 44 0.35 8.48 -5.33
CA GLU A 44 -0.91 8.57 -6.07
C GLU A 44 -1.48 7.17 -6.37
N ARG A 45 -0.61 6.18 -6.59
CA ARG A 45 -1.01 4.83 -7.01
C ARG A 45 -0.15 3.74 -6.38
N LEU A 46 -0.82 2.79 -5.74
CA LEU A 46 -0.25 1.55 -5.19
C LEU A 46 -0.69 0.35 -6.04
N VAL A 47 0.26 -0.47 -6.48
CA VAL A 47 0.00 -1.70 -7.24
C VAL A 47 0.66 -2.87 -6.52
N LEU A 48 -0.13 -3.90 -6.23
CA LEU A 48 0.29 -5.13 -5.57
C LEU A 48 0.03 -6.31 -6.51
N ARG A 49 1.07 -7.07 -6.83
CA ARG A 49 1.00 -8.26 -7.68
C ARG A 49 1.53 -9.48 -6.94
N SER A 50 0.76 -10.56 -6.97
CA SER A 50 1.14 -11.86 -6.41
C SER A 50 1.66 -11.82 -4.97
N CYS A 51 1.14 -10.89 -4.15
CA CYS A 51 1.51 -10.71 -2.75
C CYS A 51 0.65 -11.60 -1.85
N GLN A 52 1.26 -12.52 -1.09
CA GLN A 52 0.50 -13.58 -0.39
C GLN A 52 0.48 -13.48 1.13
N ASN A 53 1.37 -12.68 1.73
CA ASN A 53 1.72 -12.89 3.14
C ASN A 53 1.62 -11.63 4.03
N PHE A 54 1.11 -10.50 3.53
CA PHE A 54 1.03 -9.26 4.33
C PHE A 54 -0.32 -8.55 4.22
N GLU A 55 -0.49 -7.51 5.03
CA GLU A 55 -1.60 -6.55 5.00
C GLU A 55 -1.05 -5.17 4.66
N ILE A 56 -1.83 -4.37 3.93
CA ILE A 56 -1.48 -2.99 3.61
C ILE A 56 -1.48 -2.18 4.91
N PRO A 57 -0.40 -1.46 5.23
CA PRO A 57 -0.39 -0.55 6.37
C PRO A 57 -1.54 0.44 6.31
N PHE A 58 -2.37 0.41 7.34
CA PHE A 58 -3.55 1.25 7.47
C PHE A 58 -3.31 2.74 7.21
N SER A 59 -2.21 3.26 7.75
CA SER A 59 -1.79 4.65 7.63
C SER A 59 -1.48 5.08 6.19
N LEU A 60 -1.34 4.16 5.23
CA LEU A 60 -1.33 4.51 3.80
C LEU A 60 -2.67 5.11 3.37
N GLY A 61 -3.76 4.75 4.03
CA GLY A 61 -5.06 5.38 3.86
C GLY A 61 -5.00 6.88 4.13
N ASP A 62 -4.19 7.36 5.08
CA ASP A 62 -4.09 8.79 5.41
C ASP A 62 -3.33 9.62 4.36
N ILE A 63 -2.86 9.01 3.26
CA ILE A 63 -2.15 9.73 2.21
C ILE A 63 -3.17 10.52 1.36
N PRO A 64 -3.14 11.86 1.39
CA PRO A 64 -4.16 12.69 0.74
C PRO A 64 -4.09 12.64 -0.79
N THR A 65 -2.96 12.17 -1.34
CA THR A 65 -2.76 12.05 -2.79
C THR A 65 -3.11 10.68 -3.33
N LEU A 66 -3.39 9.69 -2.47
CA LEU A 66 -3.63 8.32 -2.88
C LEU A 66 -5.00 8.22 -3.56
N GLN A 67 -4.98 7.91 -4.85
CA GLN A 67 -6.18 7.85 -5.69
C GLN A 67 -6.50 6.42 -6.11
N LYS A 68 -5.51 5.52 -6.08
CA LYS A 68 -5.69 4.19 -6.65
C LYS A 68 -4.89 3.10 -5.93
N ILE A 69 -5.58 2.01 -5.61
CA ILE A 69 -4.98 0.75 -5.16
C ILE A 69 -5.36 -0.34 -6.15
N GLU A 70 -4.39 -1.03 -6.72
CA GLU A 70 -4.61 -2.15 -7.64
C GLU A 70 -4.01 -3.43 -7.06
N ILE A 71 -4.79 -4.49 -7.08
CA ILE A 71 -4.44 -5.78 -6.48
C ILE A 71 -4.64 -6.85 -7.53
N HIS A 72 -3.57 -7.59 -7.83
CA HIS A 72 -3.56 -8.61 -8.87
C HIS A 72 -3.02 -9.94 -8.31
N GLY A 73 -3.89 -10.95 -8.19
CA GLY A 73 -3.50 -12.29 -7.76
C GLY A 73 -2.91 -12.35 -6.34
N CYS A 74 -3.34 -11.48 -5.43
CA CYS A 74 -2.88 -11.43 -4.04
C CYS A 74 -3.81 -12.21 -3.09
N ALA A 75 -3.33 -12.48 -1.87
CA ALA A 75 -4.12 -13.13 -0.83
C ALA A 75 -5.26 -12.24 -0.31
N GLU A 76 -6.28 -12.88 0.28
CA GLU A 76 -7.45 -12.20 0.85
C GLU A 76 -7.09 -11.18 1.94
N SER A 77 -5.99 -11.36 2.67
CA SER A 77 -5.52 -10.37 3.66
C SER A 77 -5.14 -9.02 3.02
N VAL A 78 -4.49 -9.07 1.85
CA VAL A 78 -4.12 -7.87 1.09
C VAL A 78 -5.37 -7.18 0.57
N VAL A 79 -6.33 -7.98 0.08
CA VAL A 79 -7.63 -7.47 -0.39
C VAL A 79 -8.42 -6.83 0.76
N GLY A 80 -8.51 -7.50 1.92
CA GLY A 80 -9.24 -7.03 3.08
C GLY A 80 -8.71 -5.69 3.61
N SER A 81 -7.40 -5.56 3.77
CA SER A 81 -6.78 -4.30 4.20
C SER A 81 -7.00 -3.15 3.20
N ALA A 82 -6.98 -3.41 1.89
CA ALA A 82 -7.30 -2.39 0.90
C ALA A 82 -8.76 -1.94 0.92
N LEU A 83 -9.69 -2.87 1.13
CA LEU A 83 -11.11 -2.56 1.26
C LEU A 83 -11.39 -1.78 2.54
N GLN A 84 -10.71 -2.11 3.65
CA GLN A 84 -10.83 -1.34 4.88
C GLN A 84 -10.38 0.12 4.70
N ILE A 85 -9.21 0.34 4.07
CA ILE A 85 -8.74 1.69 3.73
C ILE A 85 -9.77 2.44 2.86
N LEU A 86 -10.40 1.76 1.90
CA LEU A 86 -11.43 2.35 1.06
C LEU A 86 -12.68 2.76 1.85
N GLU A 87 -13.15 1.91 2.76
CA GLU A 87 -14.32 2.19 3.59
C GLU A 87 -14.09 3.41 4.48
N GLU A 88 -12.94 3.52 5.14
CA GLU A 88 -12.64 4.65 6.02
C GLU A 88 -12.42 5.95 5.27
N GLN A 89 -11.79 5.89 4.09
CA GLN A 89 -11.69 7.05 3.21
C GLN A 89 -13.08 7.56 2.81
N ARG A 90 -14.02 6.67 2.52
CA ARG A 90 -15.41 7.03 2.22
C ARG A 90 -16.14 7.60 3.44
N ASP A 91 -15.95 7.02 4.61
CA ASP A 91 -16.52 7.53 5.87
C ASP A 91 -15.99 8.95 6.20
N MET A 92 -14.76 9.27 5.77
CA MET A 92 -14.19 10.61 5.83
C MET A 92 -14.60 11.53 4.67
N GLY A 93 -15.44 11.06 3.76
CA GLY A 93 -15.99 11.83 2.63
C GLY A 93 -15.11 11.85 1.37
N ASN A 94 -14.08 11.01 1.28
CA ASN A 94 -13.29 10.86 0.06
C ASN A 94 -13.91 9.81 -0.88
N GLU A 95 -14.52 10.27 -1.97
CA GLU A 95 -15.09 9.42 -3.01
C GLU A 95 -14.11 9.12 -4.17
N ASP A 96 -12.93 9.74 -4.18
CA ASP A 96 -11.98 9.68 -5.30
C ASP A 96 -11.08 8.43 -5.26
N LEU A 97 -10.88 7.82 -4.08
CA LEU A 97 -10.07 6.61 -3.94
C LEU A 97 -10.76 5.43 -4.63
N ASN A 98 -10.04 4.76 -5.53
CA ASN A 98 -10.51 3.58 -6.25
C ASN A 98 -9.66 2.35 -5.95
N VAL A 99 -10.31 1.22 -5.61
CA VAL A 99 -9.67 -0.08 -5.41
C VAL A 99 -10.09 -1.03 -6.53
N ILE A 100 -9.11 -1.57 -7.25
CA ILE A 100 -9.32 -2.55 -8.33
C ILE A 100 -8.70 -3.88 -7.92
N ILE A 101 -9.51 -4.94 -7.96
CA ILE A 101 -9.08 -6.29 -7.62
C ILE A 101 -9.24 -7.18 -8.86
N SER A 102 -8.19 -7.92 -9.21
CA SER A 102 -8.23 -8.97 -10.23
C SER A 102 -7.52 -10.22 -9.72
N HIS A 103 -8.04 -11.39 -10.08
CA HIS A 103 -7.51 -12.69 -9.69
C HIS A 103 -6.49 -13.22 -10.69
#